data_AF-A0A357N7S6-F1
#
_entry.id   AF-A0A357N7S6-F1
#
_cell.length_a   1.000
_cell.length_b   1.000
_cell.length_c   1.000
_cell.angle_alpha   90.00
_cell.angle_beta   90.00
_cell.angle_gamma   90.00
#
_symmetry.space_group_name_H-M   'P 1'
#
loop_
_entity.id
_entity.type
_entity.pdbx_description
1 polymer ?
#
loop_
_entity_poly.entity_id
_entity_poly.type
_entity_poly.pdbx_seq_one_letter_code
_entity_poly.pdbx_strand_id
1 'polypeptide(L)'
;FTRTAEGWKMLEFNSDTPGGVVEAFYVNERVCSYYGEENPNRGMEEQLTAAFRRAVAYYRAGGYNTKHLFFSALDWHEEDAGTARYLLRCSGFEARFSALRDLRVYDDALYALETDGLQPVDVLYRLHPLGLMAGEQDTDGYPTGAHVLDLAVRKKVALINPPAALIAQSKGLQALVWNLHETGEFFTEAEHKVIACHMLPTYFENRFLHREFFVTKPVFGREGGAVTIYDRDGGVVARDQESFYWDQELIYQ
;
A
#
# COMPACT_ATOMS: atom_id res chain seq x y z
N PHE A 1 3.35 -4.14 12.80
CA PHE A 1 4.36 -4.27 13.88
C PHE A 1 3.98 -5.40 14.80
N THR A 2 4.93 -5.98 15.53
CA THR A 2 4.71 -6.90 16.66
C THR A 2 5.45 -6.42 17.90
N ARG A 3 4.90 -6.66 19.09
CA ARG A 3 5.54 -6.31 20.37
C ARG A 3 6.35 -7.49 20.85
N THR A 4 7.64 -7.28 21.08
CA THR A 4 8.58 -8.29 21.60
C THR A 4 9.16 -7.85 22.94
N ALA A 5 9.97 -8.70 23.57
CA ALA A 5 10.75 -8.31 24.77
C ALA A 5 11.73 -7.15 24.50
N GLU A 6 12.14 -6.98 23.24
CA GLU A 6 13.08 -5.93 22.80
C GLU A 6 12.36 -4.68 22.27
N GLY A 7 11.02 -4.64 22.36
CA GLY A 7 10.20 -3.54 21.86
C GLY A 7 9.45 -3.88 20.57
N TRP A 8 9.06 -2.84 19.84
CA TRP A 8 8.24 -2.96 18.63
C TRP A 8 9.08 -3.28 17.41
N LYS A 9 8.77 -4.37 16.72
CA LYS A 9 9.41 -4.80 15.47
C LYS A 9 8.45 -4.66 14.28
N MET A 10 8.92 -4.05 13.20
CA MET A 10 8.20 -3.88 11.95
C MET A 10 8.25 -5.18 11.15
N LEU A 11 7.08 -5.71 10.79
CA LEU A 11 6.97 -6.93 9.99
C LEU A 11 6.98 -6.64 8.49
N GLU A 12 6.28 -5.57 8.10
CA GLU A 12 6.14 -5.07 6.73
C GLU A 12 5.57 -3.63 6.78
N PHE A 13 5.61 -2.93 5.65
CA PHE A 13 5.06 -1.59 5.50
C PHE A 13 4.07 -1.52 4.32
N ASN A 14 2.80 -1.85 4.57
CA ASN A 14 1.74 -1.80 3.58
C ASN A 14 1.40 -0.36 3.19
N SER A 15 2.04 0.16 2.15
CA SER A 15 1.96 1.57 1.76
C SER A 15 1.25 1.82 0.43
N ASP A 16 1.13 0.81 -0.43
CA ASP A 16 0.49 0.97 -1.74
C ASP A 16 -1.03 1.04 -1.62
N THR A 17 -1.62 0.06 -0.95
CA THR A 17 -3.05 -0.04 -0.66
C THR A 17 -3.26 -0.46 0.80
N PRO A 18 -3.10 0.47 1.77
CA PRO A 18 -3.30 0.17 3.18
C PRO A 18 -4.79 -0.07 3.49
N GLY A 19 -5.07 -1.18 4.19
CA GLY A 19 -6.41 -1.52 4.72
C GLY A 19 -6.54 -1.23 6.22
N GLY A 20 -7.67 -1.64 6.82
CA GLY A 20 -7.92 -1.56 8.28
C GLY A 20 -8.25 -0.17 8.82
N VAL A 21 -8.34 0.85 7.95
CA VAL A 21 -8.51 2.24 8.36
C VAL A 21 -9.92 2.54 8.89
N VAL A 22 -10.93 1.87 8.33
CA VAL A 22 -12.33 2.05 8.75
C VAL A 22 -12.51 1.44 10.15
N GLU A 23 -11.97 0.25 10.36
CA GLU A 23 -11.97 -0.47 11.62
C GLU A 23 -11.23 0.33 12.69
N ALA A 24 -10.02 0.79 12.36
CA ALA A 24 -9.17 1.50 13.31
C ALA A 24 -9.73 2.87 13.69
N PHE A 25 -10.27 3.64 12.75
CA PHE A 25 -10.61 5.05 13.02
C PHE A 25 -12.09 5.22 13.32
N TYR A 26 -12.95 4.69 12.45
CA TYR A 26 -14.40 4.89 12.55
C TYR A 26 -15.09 3.90 13.51
N VAL A 27 -14.76 2.61 13.41
CA VAL A 27 -15.37 1.58 14.27
C VAL A 27 -14.83 1.67 15.69
N ASN A 28 -13.51 1.79 15.85
CA ASN A 28 -12.89 1.88 17.17
C ASN A 28 -13.40 3.09 17.98
N GLU A 29 -13.66 4.23 17.33
CA GLU A 29 -14.27 5.39 18.00
C GLU A 29 -15.61 5.03 18.64
N ARG A 30 -16.47 4.30 17.92
CA ARG A 30 -17.79 3.88 18.42
C ARG A 30 -17.68 2.88 19.56
N VAL A 31 -16.75 1.94 19.44
CA VAL A 31 -16.47 0.95 20.49
C VAL A 31 -15.99 1.67 21.75
N CYS A 32 -14.97 2.52 21.65
CA CYS A 32 -14.46 3.32 22.77
C CYS A 32 -15.56 4.18 23.39
N SER A 33 -16.36 4.88 22.57
CA SER A 33 -17.47 5.72 23.07
C SER A 33 -18.54 4.90 23.79
N TYR A 34 -18.84 3.68 23.32
CA TYR A 34 -19.83 2.81 23.96
C TYR A 34 -19.36 2.33 25.34
N TYR A 35 -18.08 1.96 25.44
CA TYR A 35 -17.50 1.49 26.70
C TYR A 35 -16.98 2.60 27.61
N GLY A 36 -16.99 3.87 27.17
CA GLY A 36 -16.44 4.99 27.92
C GLY A 36 -14.91 5.00 27.99
N GLU A 37 -14.25 4.34 27.05
CA GLU A 37 -12.79 4.22 26.96
C GLU A 37 -12.19 5.34 26.11
N GLU A 38 -10.89 5.61 26.32
CA GLU A 38 -10.16 6.53 25.47
C GLU A 38 -9.94 5.93 24.08
N ASN A 39 -10.24 6.70 23.03
CA ASN A 39 -9.95 6.29 21.65
C ASN A 39 -8.49 6.62 21.29
N PRO A 40 -7.60 5.62 21.12
CA PRO A 40 -6.21 5.86 20.73
C PRO A 40 -6.06 6.47 19.33
N ASN A 41 -7.10 6.40 18.49
CA ASN A 41 -7.13 6.92 17.12
C ASN A 41 -7.84 8.27 17.00
N ARG A 42 -8.10 8.96 18.12
CA ARG A 42 -8.69 10.30 18.11
C ARG A 42 -7.83 11.25 17.26
N GLY A 43 -8.46 11.98 16.34
CA GLY A 43 -7.77 12.94 15.47
C GLY A 43 -7.22 12.36 14.17
N MET A 44 -7.38 11.05 13.93
CA MET A 44 -6.82 10.41 12.72
C MET A 44 -7.56 10.79 11.44
N GLU A 45 -8.87 11.06 11.48
CA GLU A 45 -9.62 11.53 10.32
C GLU A 45 -9.14 12.91 9.84
N GLU A 46 -8.83 13.82 10.77
CA GLU A 46 -8.26 15.13 10.45
C GLU A 46 -6.85 14.99 9.86
N GLN A 47 -6.07 14.01 10.34
CA GLN A 47 -4.77 13.70 9.74
C GLN A 47 -4.90 13.15 8.31
N LEU A 48 -5.93 12.33 8.03
CA LEU A 48 -6.24 11.90 6.66
C LEU A 48 -6.58 13.11 5.77
N THR A 49 -7.46 14.00 6.21
CA THR A 49 -7.77 15.25 5.49
C THR A 49 -6.49 16.05 5.19
N ALA A 50 -5.64 16.23 6.19
CA ALA A 50 -4.38 16.96 6.04
C ALA A 50 -3.43 16.24 5.07
N ALA A 51 -3.36 14.91 5.09
CA ALA A 51 -2.52 14.12 4.20
C ALA A 51 -2.96 14.24 2.74
N PHE A 52 -4.26 14.08 2.45
CA PHE A 52 -4.80 14.28 1.10
C PHE A 52 -4.54 15.70 0.59
N ARG A 53 -4.74 16.72 1.45
CA ARG A 53 -4.45 18.12 1.10
C ARG A 53 -2.98 18.33 0.74
N ARG A 54 -2.05 17.76 1.51
CA ARG A 54 -0.61 17.81 1.21
C ARG A 54 -0.28 17.12 -0.11
N ALA A 55 -0.84 15.93 -0.36
CA ALA A 55 -0.60 15.18 -1.59
C ALA A 55 -1.06 15.96 -2.83
N VAL A 56 -2.30 16.47 -2.82
CA VAL A 56 -2.85 17.26 -3.95
C VAL A 56 -2.08 18.58 -4.14
N ALA A 57 -1.70 19.26 -3.05
CA ALA A 57 -0.88 20.46 -3.13
C ALA A 57 0.50 20.19 -3.76
N TYR A 58 1.13 19.06 -3.41
CA TYR A 58 2.37 18.61 -4.02
C TYR A 58 2.22 18.38 -5.53
N TYR A 59 1.18 17.68 -5.97
CA TYR A 59 0.90 17.49 -7.39
C TYR A 59 0.66 18.82 -8.12
N ARG A 60 -0.12 19.73 -7.54
CA ARG A 60 -0.35 21.05 -8.12
C ARG A 60 0.95 21.84 -8.30
N ALA A 61 1.81 21.85 -7.29
CA ALA A 61 3.13 22.49 -7.37
C ALA A 61 4.05 21.81 -8.41
N GLY A 62 3.88 20.50 -8.63
CA GLY A 62 4.57 19.72 -9.64
C GLY A 62 4.06 19.89 -11.09
N GLY A 63 3.03 20.73 -11.30
CA GLY A 63 2.46 21.05 -12.62
C GLY A 63 1.35 20.11 -13.08
N TYR A 64 0.77 19.31 -12.18
CA TYR A 64 -0.40 18.47 -12.51
C TYR A 64 -1.68 19.31 -12.50
N ASN A 65 -2.63 18.96 -13.37
CA ASN A 65 -4.01 19.38 -13.14
C ASN A 65 -4.53 18.68 -11.87
N THR A 66 -5.38 19.35 -11.11
CA THR A 66 -5.96 18.80 -9.86
C THR A 66 -7.42 19.19 -9.73
N LYS A 67 -8.16 19.29 -10.84
CA LYS A 67 -9.55 19.75 -10.84
C LYS A 67 -10.51 18.61 -10.56
N HIS A 68 -10.32 17.47 -11.20
CA HIS A 68 -11.21 16.32 -11.09
C HIS A 68 -10.54 15.19 -10.32
N LEU A 69 -10.97 15.00 -9.07
CA LEU A 69 -10.44 14.02 -8.14
C LEU A 69 -11.41 12.84 -8.05
N PHE A 70 -10.88 11.63 -8.22
CA PHE A 70 -11.64 10.39 -8.13
C PHE A 70 -11.01 9.44 -7.12
N PHE A 71 -11.87 8.71 -6.41
CA PHE A 71 -11.52 7.59 -5.54
C PHE A 71 -12.02 6.32 -6.22
N SER A 72 -11.17 5.31 -6.33
CA SER A 72 -11.51 4.08 -7.04
C SER A 72 -11.08 2.84 -6.29
N ALA A 73 -11.88 1.79 -6.44
CA ALA A 73 -11.69 0.46 -5.90
C ALA A 73 -12.48 -0.54 -6.76
N LEU A 74 -12.26 -1.84 -6.51
CA LEU A 74 -13.14 -2.89 -7.01
C LEU A 74 -14.52 -2.74 -6.35
N ASP A 75 -15.57 -2.51 -7.13
CA ASP A 75 -16.89 -2.17 -6.59
C ASP A 75 -17.67 -3.38 -6.06
N TRP A 76 -17.34 -4.57 -6.54
CA TRP A 76 -17.89 -5.84 -6.06
C TRP A 76 -17.30 -6.27 -4.72
N HIS A 77 -16.14 -5.71 -4.33
CA HIS A 77 -15.51 -5.96 -3.04
C HIS A 77 -15.99 -4.91 -2.04
N GLU A 78 -16.99 -5.27 -1.21
CA GLU A 78 -17.67 -4.32 -0.32
C GLU A 78 -16.72 -3.61 0.66
N GLU A 79 -15.71 -4.33 1.16
CA GLU A 79 -14.69 -3.78 2.07
C GLU A 79 -13.84 -2.70 1.38
N ASP A 80 -13.36 -2.97 0.16
CA ASP A 80 -12.49 -2.05 -0.57
C ASP A 80 -13.28 -0.82 -1.03
N ALA A 81 -14.46 -1.04 -1.60
CA ALA A 81 -15.35 0.03 -2.02
C ALA A 81 -15.84 0.85 -0.82
N GLY A 82 -16.08 0.21 0.33
CA GLY A 82 -16.41 0.86 1.60
C GLY A 82 -15.26 1.74 2.10
N THR A 83 -14.04 1.22 2.08
CA THR A 83 -12.82 1.92 2.48
C THR A 83 -12.53 3.12 1.58
N ALA A 84 -12.60 2.96 0.25
CA ALA A 84 -12.41 4.05 -0.69
C ALA A 84 -13.44 5.17 -0.51
N ARG A 85 -14.72 4.82 -0.25
CA ARG A 85 -15.77 5.81 0.05
C ARG A 85 -15.57 6.47 1.41
N TYR A 86 -15.07 5.76 2.41
CA TYR A 86 -14.73 6.34 3.71
C TYR A 86 -13.60 7.37 3.57
N LEU A 87 -12.52 7.02 2.85
CA LEU A 87 -11.41 7.93 2.58
C LEU A 87 -11.83 9.13 1.72
N LEU A 88 -12.73 8.93 0.75
CA LEU A 88 -13.35 10.01 -0.01
C LEU A 88 -14.01 11.04 0.92
N ARG A 89 -14.83 10.59 1.89
CA ARG A 89 -15.47 11.48 2.87
C ARG A 89 -14.45 12.21 3.74
N CYS A 90 -13.37 11.53 4.13
CA CYS A 90 -12.31 12.11 4.96
C CYS A 90 -11.37 13.05 4.18
N SER A 91 -11.34 12.98 2.84
CA SER A 91 -10.36 13.71 2.02
C SER A 91 -10.47 15.23 2.12
N GLY A 92 -11.67 15.75 2.40
CA GLY A 92 -11.96 17.18 2.45
C GLY A 92 -11.93 17.87 1.08
N PHE A 93 -12.10 17.11 -0.01
CA PHE A 93 -12.22 17.60 -1.38
C PHE A 93 -13.61 17.35 -1.97
N GLU A 94 -14.00 18.17 -2.94
CA GLU A 94 -15.10 17.85 -3.85
C GLU A 94 -14.58 16.81 -4.86
N ALA A 95 -14.79 15.53 -4.54
CA ALA A 95 -14.31 14.38 -5.30
C ALA A 95 -15.44 13.36 -5.46
N ARG A 96 -15.26 12.40 -6.38
CA ARG A 96 -16.27 11.37 -6.68
C ARG A 96 -15.68 9.97 -6.52
N PHE A 97 -16.56 8.99 -6.31
CA PHE A 97 -16.18 7.59 -6.37
C PHE A 97 -16.49 7.04 -7.77
N SER A 98 -15.53 6.36 -8.39
CA SER A 98 -15.74 5.59 -9.62
C SER A 98 -15.23 4.17 -9.41
N ALA A 99 -16.02 3.16 -9.78
CA ALA A 99 -15.53 1.80 -9.79
C ALA A 99 -14.32 1.66 -10.72
N LEU A 100 -13.40 0.75 -10.41
CA LEU A 100 -12.24 0.50 -11.26
C LEU A 100 -12.67 0.12 -12.69
N ARG A 101 -13.71 -0.71 -12.80
CA ARG A 101 -14.30 -1.13 -14.09
C ARG A 101 -14.92 0.00 -14.91
N ASP A 102 -15.11 1.19 -14.34
CA ASP A 102 -15.70 2.35 -14.99
C ASP A 102 -14.63 3.39 -15.40
N LEU A 103 -13.36 3.13 -15.09
CA LEU A 103 -12.24 3.92 -15.60
C LEU A 103 -11.91 3.53 -17.04
N ARG A 104 -11.62 4.52 -17.88
CA ARG A 104 -11.31 4.34 -19.30
C ARG A 104 -10.08 5.14 -19.67
N VAL A 105 -9.15 4.51 -20.39
CA VAL A 105 -8.14 5.25 -21.12
C VAL A 105 -8.69 5.56 -22.51
N TYR A 106 -8.79 6.85 -22.82
CA TYR A 106 -9.34 7.33 -24.09
C TYR A 106 -8.59 8.60 -24.51
N ASP A 107 -8.30 8.74 -25.80
CA ASP A 107 -7.59 9.91 -26.37
C ASP A 107 -6.37 10.37 -25.53
N ASP A 108 -5.56 9.39 -25.11
CA ASP A 108 -4.33 9.62 -24.34
C ASP A 108 -4.56 10.40 -23.02
N ALA A 109 -5.68 10.12 -22.35
CA ALA A 109 -6.03 10.59 -21.01
C ALA A 109 -6.89 9.55 -20.26
N LEU A 110 -6.99 9.70 -18.94
CA LEU A 110 -7.82 8.86 -18.08
C LEU A 110 -9.18 9.53 -17.84
N TYR A 111 -10.25 8.75 -17.97
CA TYR A 111 -11.62 9.19 -17.74
C TYR A 111 -12.35 8.24 -16.79
N ALA A 112 -13.33 8.76 -16.07
CA ALA A 112 -14.35 7.99 -15.36
C ALA A 112 -15.64 8.02 -16.18
N LEU A 113 -16.27 6.86 -16.36
CA LEU A 113 -17.58 6.74 -16.97
C LEU A 113 -18.65 7.05 -15.92
N GLU A 114 -19.23 8.24 -16.01
CA GLU A 114 -20.30 8.71 -15.15
C GLU A 114 -21.65 8.71 -15.89
N THR A 115 -22.74 8.94 -15.18
CA THR A 115 -24.09 9.00 -15.78
C THR A 115 -24.24 10.08 -16.85
N ASP A 116 -23.45 11.15 -16.77
CA ASP A 116 -23.45 12.30 -17.69
C ASP A 116 -22.39 12.19 -18.80
N GLY A 117 -21.64 11.09 -18.86
CA GLY A 117 -20.62 10.82 -19.86
C GLY A 117 -19.22 10.59 -19.29
N LEU A 118 -18.20 10.75 -20.13
CA LEU A 118 -16.81 10.62 -19.71
C LEU A 118 -16.35 11.90 -19.00
N GLN A 119 -15.91 11.76 -17.75
CA GLN A 119 -15.33 12.84 -16.96
C GLN A 119 -13.81 12.64 -16.86
N PRO A 120 -12.99 13.68 -17.13
CA PRO A 120 -11.54 13.55 -17.02
C PRO A 120 -11.13 13.27 -15.58
N VAL A 121 -10.10 12.45 -15.39
CA VAL A 121 -9.53 12.10 -14.09
C VAL A 121 -8.14 12.74 -13.98
N ASP A 122 -8.04 13.83 -13.22
CA ASP A 122 -6.78 14.53 -13.01
C ASP A 122 -5.99 13.93 -11.84
N VAL A 123 -6.69 13.49 -10.79
CA VAL A 123 -6.11 12.83 -9.62
C VAL A 123 -6.94 11.60 -9.29
N LEU A 124 -6.28 10.46 -9.17
CA LEU A 124 -6.90 9.19 -8.83
C LEU A 124 -6.34 8.69 -7.49
N TYR A 125 -7.17 8.68 -6.45
CA TYR A 125 -6.95 7.76 -5.34
C TYR A 125 -7.39 6.36 -5.76
N ARG A 126 -6.53 5.35 -5.56
CA ARG A 126 -6.84 3.95 -5.84
C ARG A 126 -6.64 3.09 -4.60
N LEU A 127 -7.61 2.21 -4.36
CA LEU A 127 -7.44 1.03 -3.53
C LEU A 127 -7.42 -0.20 -4.46
N HIS A 128 -6.45 -0.20 -5.37
CA HIS A 128 -6.13 -1.31 -6.27
C HIS A 128 -4.60 -1.41 -6.38
N PRO A 129 -3.97 -2.57 -6.10
CA PRO A 129 -2.51 -2.66 -6.06
C PRO A 129 -1.85 -2.29 -7.38
N LEU A 130 -0.82 -1.44 -7.32
CA LEU A 130 -0.17 -0.93 -8.52
C LEU A 130 0.54 -2.02 -9.32
N GLY A 131 1.08 -3.02 -8.63
CA GLY A 131 1.74 -4.17 -9.26
C GLY A 131 0.77 -5.03 -10.08
N LEU A 132 -0.49 -5.17 -9.62
CA LEU A 132 -1.54 -5.84 -10.38
C LEU A 132 -1.98 -4.96 -11.54
N MET A 133 -2.31 -3.70 -11.24
CA MET A 133 -2.73 -2.72 -12.23
C MET A 133 -1.75 -2.64 -13.40
N ALA A 134 -0.44 -2.66 -13.16
CA ALA A 134 0.59 -2.58 -14.20
C ALA A 134 0.50 -3.68 -15.26
N GLY A 135 0.02 -4.87 -14.90
CA GLY A 135 -0.09 -6.04 -15.78
C GLY A 135 -1.46 -6.21 -16.44
N GLU A 136 -2.44 -5.40 -16.07
CA GLU A 136 -3.82 -5.54 -16.55
C GLU A 136 -3.99 -5.08 -18.00
N GLN A 137 -4.78 -5.85 -18.75
CA GLN A 137 -5.14 -5.61 -20.13
C GLN A 137 -6.66 -5.66 -20.30
N ASP A 138 -7.19 -4.91 -21.26
CA ASP A 138 -8.59 -5.01 -21.67
C ASP A 138 -8.83 -6.31 -22.46
N THR A 139 -10.10 -6.60 -22.75
CA THR A 139 -10.52 -7.82 -23.46
C THR A 139 -9.92 -7.97 -24.86
N ASP A 140 -9.54 -6.85 -25.50
CA ASP A 140 -8.90 -6.80 -26.80
C ASP A 140 -7.36 -6.86 -26.73
N GLY A 141 -6.80 -7.01 -25.53
CA GLY A 141 -5.36 -7.05 -25.27
C GLY A 141 -4.72 -5.68 -25.12
N TYR A 142 -5.51 -4.60 -25.05
CA TYR A 142 -4.96 -3.26 -24.82
C TYR A 142 -4.31 -3.17 -23.42
N PRO A 143 -3.06 -2.69 -23.28
CA PRO A 143 -2.34 -2.67 -22.00
C PRO A 143 -2.75 -1.47 -21.13
N THR A 144 -4.04 -1.44 -20.74
CA THR A 144 -4.67 -0.33 -19.99
C THR A 144 -3.87 0.06 -18.77
N GLY A 145 -3.44 -0.94 -17.98
CA GLY A 145 -2.63 -0.76 -16.79
C GLY A 145 -1.33 0.00 -17.00
N ALA A 146 -0.52 -0.51 -17.94
CA ALA A 146 0.76 0.10 -18.31
C ALA A 146 0.56 1.51 -18.90
N HIS A 147 -0.53 1.75 -19.64
CA HIS A 147 -0.82 3.07 -20.17
C HIS A 147 -1.21 4.06 -19.07
N VAL A 148 -1.98 3.66 -18.05
CA VAL A 148 -2.25 4.54 -16.89
C VAL A 148 -0.97 4.94 -16.17
N LEU A 149 0.01 4.03 -16.05
CA LEU A 149 1.33 4.35 -15.51
C LEU A 149 2.09 5.34 -16.38
N ASP A 150 2.07 5.17 -17.70
CA ASP A 150 2.69 6.10 -18.63
C ASP A 150 2.04 7.50 -18.59
N LEU A 151 0.71 7.57 -18.47
CA LEU A 151 0.00 8.83 -18.22
C LEU A 151 0.49 9.50 -16.92
N ALA A 152 0.72 8.72 -15.86
CA ALA A 152 1.23 9.25 -14.59
C ALA A 152 2.66 9.80 -14.70
N VAL A 153 3.54 9.11 -15.44
CA VAL A 153 4.91 9.57 -15.75
C VAL A 153 4.89 10.87 -16.54
N ARG A 154 3.97 10.99 -17.52
CA ARG A 154 3.79 12.19 -18.34
C ARG A 154 2.97 13.30 -17.65
N LYS A 155 2.67 13.15 -16.37
CA LYS A 155 1.90 14.09 -15.54
C LYS A 155 0.46 14.36 -16.02
N LYS A 156 -0.12 13.42 -16.77
CA LYS A 156 -1.52 13.50 -17.24
C LYS A 156 -2.53 13.02 -16.21
N VAL A 157 -2.09 12.23 -15.24
CA VAL A 157 -2.87 11.84 -14.06
C VAL A 157 -1.96 11.76 -12.84
N ALA A 158 -2.41 12.26 -11.69
CA ALA A 158 -1.75 12.05 -10.41
C ALA A 158 -2.32 10.80 -9.72
N LEU A 159 -1.46 9.92 -9.20
CA LEU A 159 -1.88 8.69 -8.51
C LEU A 159 -1.65 8.78 -7.00
N ILE A 160 -2.69 8.52 -6.21
CA ILE A 160 -2.60 8.40 -4.75
C ILE A 160 -2.99 6.94 -4.39
N ASN A 161 -2.14 6.14 -3.79
CA ASN A 161 -0.74 6.41 -3.46
C ASN A 161 0.17 6.43 -4.71
N PRO A 162 1.28 7.20 -4.68
CA PRO A 162 2.19 7.31 -5.82
C PRO A 162 2.92 5.99 -6.10
N PRO A 163 3.54 5.80 -7.29
CA PRO A 163 4.35 4.61 -7.57
C PRO A 163 5.46 4.31 -6.55
N ALA A 164 6.00 5.35 -5.89
CA ALA A 164 6.96 5.19 -4.81
C ALA A 164 6.41 4.38 -3.61
N ALA A 165 5.09 4.32 -3.43
CA ALA A 165 4.46 3.51 -2.39
C ALA A 165 4.58 2.00 -2.67
N LEU A 166 4.54 1.56 -3.93
CA LEU A 166 4.82 0.17 -4.29
C LEU A 166 6.26 -0.22 -3.90
N ILE A 167 7.21 0.69 -4.13
CA ILE A 167 8.61 0.50 -3.75
C ILE A 167 8.75 0.41 -2.23
N ALA A 168 8.12 1.34 -1.50
CA ALA A 168 8.14 1.37 -0.04
C ALA A 168 7.50 0.11 0.61
N GLN A 169 6.53 -0.49 -0.07
CA GLN A 169 5.89 -1.74 0.36
C GLN A 169 6.73 -2.98 0.12
N SER A 170 7.69 -2.92 -0.80
CA SER A 170 8.52 -4.07 -1.15
C SER A 170 9.30 -4.58 0.05
N LYS A 171 9.19 -5.88 0.34
CA LYS A 171 10.05 -6.53 1.33
C LYS A 171 11.51 -6.61 0.84
N GLY A 172 11.74 -6.47 -0.47
CA GLY A 172 13.08 -6.28 -1.04
C GLY A 172 13.72 -4.96 -0.62
N LEU A 173 12.94 -3.88 -0.50
CA LEU A 173 13.45 -2.63 0.08
C LEU A 173 13.82 -2.81 1.55
N GLN A 174 13.05 -3.59 2.31
CA GLN A 174 13.40 -3.91 3.70
C GLN A 174 14.74 -4.68 3.78
N ALA A 175 14.95 -5.65 2.88
CA ALA A 175 16.22 -6.36 2.78
C ALA A 175 17.40 -5.42 2.44
N LEU A 176 17.18 -4.48 1.51
CA LEU A 176 18.20 -3.47 1.16
C LEU A 176 18.53 -2.56 2.35
N VAL A 177 17.51 -2.02 3.04
CA VAL A 177 17.69 -1.17 4.23
C VAL A 177 18.46 -1.93 5.31
N TRP A 178 18.14 -3.20 5.55
CA TRP A 178 18.86 -4.02 6.52
C TRP A 178 20.32 -4.24 6.13
N ASN A 179 20.60 -4.58 4.87
CA ASN A 179 21.98 -4.77 4.40
C ASN A 179 22.82 -3.50 4.53
N LEU A 180 22.29 -2.35 4.11
CA LEU A 180 22.97 -1.05 4.27
C LEU A 180 23.20 -0.71 5.76
N HIS A 181 22.27 -1.09 6.63
CA HIS A 181 22.44 -0.95 8.07
C HIS A 181 23.59 -1.81 8.60
N GLU A 182 23.68 -3.09 8.20
CA GLU A 182 24.73 -4.01 8.63
C GLU A 182 26.12 -3.62 8.11
N THR A 183 26.21 -3.09 6.89
CA THR A 183 27.48 -2.64 6.31
C THR A 183 27.94 -1.28 6.83
N GLY A 184 27.11 -0.57 7.60
CA GLY A 184 27.43 0.77 8.09
C GLY A 184 27.41 1.83 6.99
N GLU A 185 26.66 1.61 5.92
CA GLU A 185 26.59 2.48 4.75
C GLU A 185 25.31 3.30 4.70
N PHE A 186 25.36 4.44 4.00
CA PHE A 186 24.24 5.34 3.66
C PHE A 186 23.56 6.07 4.83
N PHE A 187 23.34 5.39 5.96
CA PHE A 187 22.57 5.91 7.09
C PHE A 187 23.45 6.66 8.09
N THR A 188 22.83 7.63 8.77
CA THR A 188 23.41 8.30 9.93
C THR A 188 23.39 7.38 11.16
N GLU A 189 24.20 7.69 12.18
CA GLU A 189 24.21 6.93 13.44
C GLU A 189 22.82 6.87 14.09
N ALA A 190 22.02 7.94 13.99
CA ALA A 190 20.66 7.99 14.51
C ALA A 190 19.73 7.03 13.73
N GLU A 191 19.84 6.99 12.41
CA GLU A 191 19.06 6.09 11.56
C GLU A 191 19.44 4.62 11.78
N HIS A 192 20.75 4.31 11.92
CA HIS A 192 21.17 2.96 12.29
C HIS A 192 20.53 2.50 13.61
N LYS A 193 20.43 3.39 14.62
CA LYS A 193 19.74 3.07 15.89
C LYS A 193 18.26 2.78 15.70
N VAL A 194 17.57 3.54 14.84
CA VAL A 194 16.15 3.31 14.52
C VAL A 194 15.96 1.97 13.80
N ILE A 195 16.81 1.68 12.82
CA ILE A 195 16.77 0.42 12.05
C ILE A 195 17.01 -0.78 12.98
N ALA A 196 18.08 -0.76 13.78
CA ALA A 196 18.37 -1.84 14.74
C ALA A 196 17.24 -2.03 15.76
N CYS A 197 16.61 -0.93 16.20
CA CYS A 197 15.52 -0.99 17.16
C CYS A 197 14.27 -1.64 16.56
N HIS A 198 13.88 -1.24 15.35
CA HIS A 198 12.55 -1.56 14.81
C HIS A 198 12.52 -2.54 13.65
N MET A 199 13.58 -2.70 12.88
CA MET A 199 13.59 -3.66 11.76
C MET A 199 14.09 -5.02 12.22
N LEU A 200 13.69 -6.05 11.46
CA LEU A 200 14.18 -7.41 11.61
C LEU A 200 15.21 -7.68 10.52
N PRO A 201 16.23 -8.53 10.79
CA PRO A 201 17.11 -9.03 9.75
C PRO A 201 16.31 -9.55 8.56
N THR A 202 16.62 -9.09 7.35
CA THR A 202 15.87 -9.45 6.14
C THR A 202 16.83 -9.60 4.97
N TYR A 203 16.74 -10.71 4.25
CA TYR A 203 17.71 -11.08 3.20
C TYR A 203 17.03 -11.80 2.03
N PHE A 204 17.68 -11.81 0.86
CA PHE A 204 17.29 -12.65 -0.27
C PHE A 204 17.85 -14.08 -0.19
N GLU A 205 18.76 -14.33 0.75
CA GLU A 205 19.35 -15.64 0.99
C GLU A 205 19.07 -16.09 2.43
N ASN A 206 19.01 -17.40 2.66
CA ASN A 206 18.74 -17.92 3.99
C ASN A 206 19.99 -17.78 4.89
N ARG A 207 20.01 -16.75 5.74
CA ARG A 207 21.06 -16.53 6.76
C ARG A 207 20.72 -17.09 8.15
N PHE A 208 19.53 -17.67 8.30
CA PHE A 208 18.98 -18.10 9.60
C PHE A 208 19.07 -19.62 9.82
N LEU A 209 19.23 -20.39 8.74
CA LEU A 209 19.36 -21.85 8.82
C LEU A 209 20.47 -22.26 9.81
N HIS A 210 20.15 -23.22 10.67
CA HIS A 210 20.92 -23.72 11.80
C HIS A 210 21.19 -22.69 12.91
N ARG A 211 20.51 -21.54 12.91
CA ARG A 211 20.70 -20.47 13.90
C ARG A 211 19.38 -20.16 14.62
N GLU A 212 18.35 -19.81 13.86
CA GLU A 212 17.10 -19.24 14.39
C GLU A 212 15.88 -19.73 13.60
N PHE A 213 14.69 -19.55 14.16
CA PHE A 213 13.45 -19.69 13.39
C PHE A 213 13.39 -18.55 12.37
N PHE A 214 12.85 -18.81 11.19
CA PHE A 214 12.76 -17.82 10.13
C PHE A 214 11.46 -17.97 9.35
N VAL A 215 11.09 -16.91 8.64
CA VAL A 215 9.92 -16.88 7.77
C VAL A 215 10.33 -16.54 6.35
N THR A 216 9.77 -17.23 5.37
CA THR A 216 9.82 -16.79 3.98
C THR A 216 8.58 -16.00 3.63
N LYS A 217 8.76 -14.93 2.87
CA LYS A 217 7.66 -14.08 2.39
C LYS A 217 7.94 -13.62 0.96
N PRO A 218 6.92 -13.44 0.10
CA PRO A 218 7.13 -12.91 -1.24
C PRO A 218 7.45 -11.42 -1.21
N VAL A 219 8.33 -10.96 -2.09
CA VAL A 219 8.81 -9.56 -2.15
C VAL A 219 7.66 -8.55 -2.23
N PHE A 220 6.65 -8.83 -3.06
CA PHE A 220 5.44 -8.00 -3.20
C PHE A 220 4.19 -8.68 -2.63
N GLY A 221 4.37 -9.75 -1.84
CA GLY A 221 3.26 -10.49 -1.24
C GLY A 221 2.47 -9.63 -0.24
N ARG A 222 1.16 -9.89 -0.20
CA ARG A 222 0.15 -9.18 0.61
C ARG A 222 -0.71 -10.17 1.38
N GLU A 223 -1.41 -9.69 2.41
CA GLU A 223 -2.45 -10.44 3.13
C GLU A 223 -1.99 -11.79 3.73
N GLY A 224 -0.69 -11.96 3.92
CA GLY A 224 -0.12 -13.21 4.44
C GLY A 224 -0.03 -14.35 3.42
N GLY A 225 -0.27 -14.10 2.13
CA GLY A 225 -0.12 -15.12 1.08
C GLY A 225 1.33 -15.51 0.82
N ALA A 226 1.54 -16.80 0.57
CA ALA A 226 2.83 -17.44 0.32
C ALA A 226 3.88 -17.21 1.44
N VAL A 227 3.42 -17.26 2.69
CA VAL A 227 4.23 -17.16 3.91
C VAL A 227 4.45 -18.53 4.53
N THR A 228 5.71 -18.89 4.75
CA THR A 228 6.07 -20.15 5.44
C THR A 228 6.98 -19.86 6.62
N ILE A 229 6.63 -20.38 7.79
CA ILE A 229 7.43 -20.33 9.01
C ILE A 229 8.22 -21.63 9.12
N TYR A 230 9.53 -21.50 9.33
CA TYR A 230 10.46 -22.60 9.49
C TYR A 230 11.08 -22.61 10.89
N ASP A 231 11.38 -23.80 11.38
CA ASP A 231 12.28 -23.96 12.51
C ASP A 231 13.74 -23.75 12.09
N ARG A 232 14.64 -23.80 13.08
CA ARG A 232 16.08 -23.60 12.87
C ARG A 232 16.72 -24.60 11.90
N ASP A 233 16.14 -25.78 11.72
CA ASP A 233 16.70 -26.85 10.90
C ASP A 233 16.05 -26.90 9.50
N GLY A 234 15.17 -25.93 9.20
CA GLY A 234 14.45 -25.83 7.92
C GLY A 234 13.19 -26.69 7.87
N GLY A 235 12.73 -27.24 8.99
CA GLY A 235 11.44 -27.90 9.11
C GLY A 235 10.30 -26.88 9.02
N VAL A 236 9.26 -27.18 8.26
CA VAL A 236 8.07 -26.31 8.15
C VAL A 236 7.25 -26.41 9.43
N VAL A 237 7.09 -25.28 10.12
CA VAL A 237 6.27 -25.14 11.33
C VAL A 237 4.84 -24.77 10.97
N ALA A 238 4.68 -23.81 10.06
CA ALA A 238 3.39 -23.36 9.56
C ALA A 238 3.54 -22.83 8.14
N ARG A 239 2.47 -22.93 7.36
CA ARG A 239 2.42 -22.45 5.98
C ARG A 239 1.02 -21.95 5.70
N ASP A 240 0.91 -20.79 5.05
CA ASP A 240 -0.38 -20.30 4.58
C ASP A 240 -0.95 -21.25 3.51
N GLN A 241 -2.26 -21.17 3.31
CA GLN A 241 -2.98 -22.00 2.34
C GLN A 241 -3.44 -21.20 1.12
N GLU A 242 -3.00 -19.95 0.97
CA GLU A 242 -3.38 -19.13 -0.17
C GLU A 242 -2.73 -19.67 -1.44
N SER A 243 -3.33 -19.38 -2.59
CA SER A 243 -2.85 -19.85 -3.89
C SER A 243 -1.99 -18.84 -4.64
N PHE A 244 -1.88 -17.61 -4.12
CA PHE A 244 -1.26 -16.48 -4.79
C PHE A 244 0.15 -16.17 -4.25
N TYR A 245 0.98 -15.54 -5.09
CA TYR A 245 2.36 -15.09 -4.81
C TYR A 245 3.45 -16.17 -4.69
N TRP A 246 3.14 -17.47 -4.83
CA TRP A 246 4.14 -18.56 -4.77
C TRP A 246 5.20 -18.53 -5.88
N ASP A 247 4.91 -17.82 -6.97
CA ASP A 247 5.78 -17.64 -8.14
C ASP A 247 6.76 -16.46 -7.98
N GLN A 248 6.57 -15.63 -6.96
CA GLN A 248 7.44 -14.48 -6.72
C GLN A 248 8.73 -14.86 -6.00
N GLU A 249 9.75 -14.02 -6.20
CA GLU A 249 10.96 -14.06 -5.39
C GLU A 249 10.62 -13.88 -3.90
N LEU A 250 11.27 -14.68 -3.06
CA LEU A 250 11.06 -14.69 -1.61
C LEU A 250 12.20 -13.98 -0.90
N ILE A 251 11.89 -13.37 0.23
CA ILE A 251 12.87 -12.96 1.24
C ILE A 251 12.80 -13.90 2.44
N TYR A 252 13.88 -13.91 3.21
CA TYR A 252 14.01 -14.55 4.51
C TYR A 252 14.05 -13.47 5.58
N GLN A 253 13.28 -13.63 6.64
CA GLN A 253 13.22 -12.71 7.79
C GLN A 253 13.15 -13.49 9.09
#